data_AF-A0A4Y8V9I3-F1
#
_entry.id   AF-A0A4Y8V9I3-F1
#
_cell.length_a   1.000
_cell.length_b   1.000
_cell.length_c   1.000
_cell.angle_alpha   90.00
_cell.angle_beta   90.00
_cell.angle_gamma   90.00
#
_symmetry.space_group_name_H-M   'P 1'
#
loop_
_entity.id
_entity.type
_entity.pdbx_description
1 polymer ?
#
loop_
_entity_poly.entity_id
_entity_poly.type
_entity_poly.pdbx_seq_one_letter_code
_entity_poly.pdbx_strand_id
1 'polypeptide(L)'
;MIMVILITLAIATAIALAGSQQGASYSLAGMSIPVLLVCAAVSFAINWLIFLPSWLAQTEHYFDLTGSLCFITLALLALNLSPNQDLRSIILTLLICIWAARLGSFLFFRVRQDGSDGRFDAIKPVFTRFLVTWSIQALWVFVTSAAALTAITSTHRAPLEAVAYVGICLWAIGFLIEIIADRQKRSFRAVPANAGKFIVTGLWAWSRHPNYFGEILLWLGVAMVAAPVLSGWQLVSLVSPLFVILLLTRVSGIPLLEARSDKRWGAEPEYQRYKQNTPVLIPRPPKR
;
A
#
# COMPACT_ATOMS: atom_id res chain seq x y z
N MET A 1 -3.30 -12.59 -20.44
CA MET A 1 -2.62 -12.75 -19.13
C MET A 1 -1.15 -12.36 -19.20
N ILE A 2 -0.33 -12.95 -20.09
CA ILE A 2 1.09 -12.55 -20.27
C ILE A 2 1.24 -11.05 -20.55
N MET A 3 0.37 -10.48 -21.39
CA MET A 3 0.32 -9.04 -21.65
C MET A 3 0.20 -8.19 -20.38
N VAL A 4 -0.54 -8.64 -19.36
CA VAL A 4 -0.67 -7.90 -18.08
C VAL A 4 0.67 -7.86 -17.36
N ILE A 5 1.40 -8.98 -17.33
CA ILE A 5 2.73 -9.04 -16.71
C ILE A 5 3.70 -8.10 -17.43
N LEU A 6 3.71 -8.12 -18.76
CA LEU A 6 4.53 -7.22 -19.56
C LEU A 6 4.20 -5.76 -19.31
N ILE A 7 2.90 -5.41 -19.21
CA ILE A 7 2.46 -4.05 -18.85
C ILE A 7 2.95 -3.69 -17.44
N THR A 8 2.84 -4.58 -16.45
CA THR A 8 3.31 -4.29 -15.09
C THR A 8 4.82 -4.03 -15.05
N LEU A 9 5.61 -4.82 -15.78
CA LEU A 9 7.06 -4.62 -15.89
C LEU A 9 7.39 -3.31 -16.61
N ALA A 10 6.68 -3.00 -17.70
CA ALA A 10 6.89 -1.77 -18.46
C ALA A 10 6.60 -0.53 -17.62
N ILE A 11 5.49 -0.52 -16.87
CA ILE A 11 5.13 0.59 -15.97
C ILE A 11 6.19 0.77 -14.88
N ALA A 12 6.57 -0.31 -14.19
CA ALA A 12 7.59 -0.25 -13.15
C ALA A 12 8.93 0.25 -13.69
N THR A 13 9.35 -0.24 -14.86
CA THR A 13 10.59 0.17 -15.52
C THR A 13 10.55 1.64 -15.93
N ALA A 14 9.44 2.11 -16.50
CA ALA A 14 9.28 3.51 -16.89
C ALA A 14 9.36 4.46 -15.69
N ILE A 15 8.66 4.13 -14.59
CA ILE A 15 8.71 4.91 -13.34
C ILE A 15 10.12 4.88 -12.74
N ALA A 16 10.77 3.71 -12.72
CA ALA A 16 12.12 3.56 -12.20
C ALA A 16 13.13 4.39 -13.02
N LEU A 17 13.08 4.34 -14.35
CA LEU A 17 13.95 5.12 -15.23
C LEU A 17 13.72 6.63 -15.05
N ALA A 18 12.46 7.07 -14.99
CA ALA A 18 12.13 8.48 -14.75
C ALA A 18 12.62 8.97 -13.38
N GLY A 19 12.38 8.18 -12.32
CA GLY A 19 12.85 8.46 -10.96
C GLY A 19 14.37 8.40 -10.82
N SER A 20 15.06 7.66 -11.68
CA SER A 20 16.52 7.51 -11.63
C SER A 20 17.28 8.73 -12.16
N GLN A 21 16.60 9.70 -12.77
CA GLN A 21 17.26 10.94 -13.18
C GLN A 21 17.90 11.61 -11.95
N GLN A 22 19.22 11.83 -11.97
CA GLN A 22 19.98 12.36 -10.82
C GLN A 22 19.83 11.52 -9.54
N GLY A 23 19.50 10.23 -9.67
CA GLY A 23 19.46 9.27 -8.57
C GLY A 23 20.79 8.57 -8.35
N ALA A 24 20.90 7.90 -7.22
CA ALA A 24 22.03 7.04 -6.87
C ALA A 24 22.10 5.84 -7.83
N SER A 25 23.32 5.41 -8.12
CA SER A 25 23.61 4.25 -8.94
C SER A 25 24.52 3.28 -8.20
N TYR A 26 24.23 1.99 -8.31
CA TYR A 26 25.03 0.90 -7.81
C TYR A 26 25.93 0.36 -8.92
N SER A 27 27.23 0.20 -8.65
CA SER A 27 28.18 -0.38 -9.61
C SER A 27 28.20 -1.89 -9.47
N LEU A 28 27.79 -2.61 -10.53
CA LEU A 28 27.84 -4.07 -10.58
C LEU A 28 28.60 -4.50 -11.85
N ALA A 29 29.70 -5.23 -11.68
CA ALA A 29 30.53 -5.72 -12.77
C ALA A 29 30.95 -4.62 -13.78
N GLY A 30 31.20 -3.39 -13.27
CA GLY A 30 31.58 -2.24 -14.09
C GLY A 30 30.42 -1.49 -14.76
N MET A 31 29.19 -1.98 -14.63
CA MET A 31 27.99 -1.28 -15.10
C MET A 31 27.35 -0.47 -13.96
N SER A 32 27.02 0.79 -14.24
CA SER A 32 26.29 1.66 -13.32
C SER A 32 24.80 1.44 -13.48
N ILE A 33 24.16 0.83 -12.47
CA ILE A 33 22.73 0.50 -12.47
C ILE A 33 22.01 1.42 -11.48
N PRO A 34 20.99 2.18 -11.91
CA PRO A 34 20.21 2.99 -10.98
C PRO A 34 19.56 2.19 -9.85
N VAL A 35 19.66 2.69 -8.62
CA VAL A 35 19.15 1.98 -7.42
C VAL A 35 17.63 1.73 -7.50
N LEU A 36 16.87 2.66 -8.10
CA LEU A 36 15.43 2.48 -8.31
C LEU A 36 15.09 1.31 -9.24
N LEU A 37 15.91 1.06 -10.27
CA LEU A 37 15.74 -0.12 -11.13
C LEU A 37 16.02 -1.40 -10.35
N VAL A 38 17.04 -1.39 -9.48
CA VAL A 38 17.30 -2.51 -8.57
C VAL A 38 16.10 -2.73 -7.65
N CYS A 39 15.51 -1.68 -7.08
CA CYS A 39 14.32 -1.78 -6.24
C CYS A 39 13.12 -2.36 -7.02
N ALA A 40 12.87 -1.90 -8.24
CA ALA A 40 11.82 -2.46 -9.10
C ALA A 40 12.06 -3.96 -9.34
N ALA A 41 13.27 -4.34 -9.76
CA ALA A 41 13.62 -5.73 -10.03
C ALA A 41 13.49 -6.62 -8.78
N VAL A 42 13.97 -6.17 -7.63
CA VAL A 42 13.84 -6.87 -6.34
C VAL A 42 12.37 -7.04 -5.95
N SER A 43 11.52 -6.05 -6.21
CA SER A 43 10.08 -6.17 -5.94
C SER A 43 9.46 -7.35 -6.69
N PHE A 44 9.71 -7.46 -7.99
CA PHE A 44 9.22 -8.58 -8.80
C PHE A 44 9.88 -9.90 -8.40
N ALA A 45 11.19 -9.90 -8.15
CA ALA A 45 11.93 -11.09 -7.76
C ALA A 45 11.37 -11.70 -6.46
N ILE A 46 11.17 -10.91 -5.41
CA ILE A 46 10.59 -11.39 -4.14
C ILE A 46 9.21 -12.01 -4.37
N ASN A 47 8.34 -11.33 -5.11
CA ASN A 47 6.99 -11.81 -5.38
C ASN A 47 6.98 -13.10 -6.20
N TRP A 48 7.81 -13.20 -7.23
CA TRP A 48 7.89 -14.41 -8.07
C TRP A 48 8.57 -15.59 -7.36
N LEU A 49 9.55 -15.32 -6.49
CA LEU A 49 10.18 -16.35 -5.66
C LEU A 49 9.18 -16.98 -4.70
N ILE A 50 8.30 -16.21 -4.06
CA ILE A 50 7.29 -16.74 -3.14
C ILE A 50 6.04 -17.26 -3.87
N PHE A 51 5.76 -16.77 -5.08
CA PHE A 51 4.70 -17.31 -5.93
C PHE A 51 4.86 -18.81 -6.19
N LEU A 52 6.08 -19.28 -6.51
CA LEU A 52 6.33 -20.69 -6.85
C LEU A 52 5.90 -21.67 -5.73
N PRO A 53 6.42 -21.58 -4.49
CA PRO A 53 5.98 -22.46 -3.41
C PRO A 53 4.50 -22.22 -3.06
N SER A 54 4.00 -20.98 -3.18
CA SER A 54 2.58 -20.67 -2.93
C SER A 54 1.64 -21.35 -3.93
N TRP A 55 2.04 -21.42 -5.20
CA TRP A 55 1.28 -22.11 -6.24
C TRP A 55 1.36 -23.63 -6.06
N LEU A 56 2.54 -24.18 -5.77
CA LEU A 56 2.69 -25.62 -5.51
C LEU A 56 1.85 -26.08 -4.31
N ALA A 57 1.80 -25.28 -3.25
CA ALA A 57 0.99 -25.56 -2.06
C ALA A 57 -0.46 -25.05 -2.16
N GLN A 58 -0.86 -24.43 -3.28
CA GLN A 58 -2.19 -23.85 -3.52
C GLN A 58 -2.68 -22.95 -2.36
N THR A 59 -1.78 -22.08 -1.88
CA THR A 59 -1.96 -21.25 -0.69
C THR A 59 -1.70 -19.77 -0.95
N GLU A 60 -2.52 -18.91 -0.36
CA GLU A 60 -2.43 -17.44 -0.39
C GLU A 60 -1.93 -16.86 0.95
N HIS A 61 -1.68 -17.71 1.95
CA HIS A 61 -1.32 -17.27 3.31
C HIS A 61 -0.08 -16.37 3.35
N TYR A 62 0.83 -16.54 2.39
CA TYR A 62 2.07 -15.76 2.32
C TYR A 62 1.93 -14.47 1.52
N PHE A 63 0.80 -14.24 0.83
CA PHE A 63 0.64 -13.14 -0.10
C PHE A 63 0.77 -11.77 0.60
N ASP A 64 -0.02 -11.52 1.65
CA ASP A 64 -0.01 -10.24 2.37
C ASP A 64 1.32 -10.02 3.13
N LEU A 65 1.90 -11.09 3.68
CA LEU A 65 3.19 -11.05 4.35
C LEU A 65 4.33 -10.69 3.37
N THR A 66 4.32 -11.30 2.19
CA THR A 66 5.33 -11.04 1.15
C THR A 66 5.27 -9.59 0.67
N GLY A 67 4.08 -9.05 0.44
CA GLY A 67 3.92 -7.64 0.10
C GLY A 67 4.54 -6.71 1.16
N SER A 68 4.30 -7.00 2.43
CA SER A 68 4.81 -6.20 3.55
C SER A 68 6.32 -6.30 3.72
N LEU A 69 6.88 -7.51 3.61
CA LEU A 69 8.32 -7.73 3.58
C LEU A 69 8.98 -7.05 2.38
N CYS A 70 8.29 -7.01 1.24
CA CYS A 70 8.77 -6.32 0.05
C CYS A 70 8.90 -4.82 0.30
N PHE A 71 7.89 -4.14 0.87
CA PHE A 71 7.98 -2.72 1.25
C PHE A 71 9.20 -2.43 2.13
N ILE A 72 9.38 -3.22 3.19
CA ILE A 72 10.51 -3.07 4.12
C ILE A 72 11.84 -3.28 3.39
N THR A 73 11.93 -4.33 2.58
CA THR A 73 13.14 -4.66 1.82
C THR A 73 13.51 -3.54 0.85
N LEU A 74 12.55 -3.00 0.10
CA LEU A 74 12.81 -1.91 -0.85
C LEU A 74 13.29 -0.63 -0.15
N ALA A 75 12.64 -0.25 0.97
CA ALA A 75 13.02 0.94 1.72
C ALA A 75 14.44 0.82 2.30
N LEU A 76 14.77 -0.33 2.91
CA LEU A 76 16.10 -0.59 3.44
C LEU A 76 17.14 -0.70 2.31
N LEU A 77 16.83 -1.37 1.21
CA LEU A 77 17.73 -1.51 0.07
C LEU A 77 18.07 -0.14 -0.53
N ALA A 78 17.06 0.70 -0.75
CA ALA A 78 17.27 2.06 -1.27
C ALA A 78 18.15 2.89 -0.33
N LEU A 79 17.94 2.81 0.99
CA LEU A 79 18.74 3.52 1.98
C LEU A 79 20.21 3.03 2.03
N ASN A 80 20.43 1.71 1.94
CA ASN A 80 21.77 1.12 2.01
C ASN A 80 22.58 1.32 0.72
N LEU A 81 21.93 1.35 -0.44
CA LEU A 81 22.59 1.58 -1.73
C LEU A 81 22.72 3.07 -2.09
N SER A 82 22.12 3.97 -1.31
CA SER A 82 22.28 5.41 -1.48
C SER A 82 23.58 5.87 -0.78
N PRO A 83 24.49 6.57 -1.47
CA PRO A 83 25.83 6.89 -0.94
C PRO A 83 25.80 7.90 0.23
N ASN A 84 24.75 8.70 0.35
CA ASN A 84 24.61 9.71 1.40
C ASN A 84 23.25 9.58 2.09
N GLN A 85 23.26 9.12 3.34
CA GLN A 85 22.04 8.97 4.14
C GLN A 85 21.75 10.29 4.87
N ASP A 86 20.72 11.00 4.43
CA ASP A 86 20.22 12.19 5.13
C ASP A 86 19.03 11.86 6.05
N LEU A 87 18.71 12.79 6.94
CA LEU A 87 17.61 12.62 7.90
C LEU A 87 16.25 12.39 7.20
N ARG A 88 16.02 13.01 6.04
CA ARG A 88 14.82 12.79 5.23
C ARG A 88 14.68 11.35 4.77
N SER A 89 15.78 10.76 4.29
CA SER A 89 15.82 9.38 3.81
C SER A 89 15.57 8.39 4.94
N ILE A 90 16.14 8.66 6.12
CA ILE A 90 15.89 7.87 7.34
C ILE A 90 14.41 7.96 7.73
N ILE A 91 13.84 9.17 7.78
CA ILE A 91 12.42 9.38 8.10
C ILE A 91 11.54 8.61 7.13
N LEU A 92 11.69 8.80 5.83
CA LEU A 92 10.90 8.11 4.80
C LEU A 92 10.97 6.59 4.93
N THR A 93 12.17 6.06 5.22
CA THR A 93 12.39 4.63 5.46
C THR A 93 11.63 4.16 6.69
N LEU A 94 11.70 4.90 7.81
CA LEU A 94 10.98 4.57 9.03
C LEU A 94 9.47 4.62 8.84
N LEU A 95 8.93 5.63 8.15
CA LEU A 95 7.50 5.75 7.86
C LEU A 95 7.00 4.51 7.09
N ILE A 96 7.72 4.08 6.07
CA ILE A 96 7.36 2.86 5.30
C ILE A 96 7.48 1.61 6.17
N CYS A 97 8.61 1.44 6.88
CA CYS A 97 8.85 0.24 7.68
C CYS A 97 7.83 0.08 8.81
N ILE A 98 7.48 1.16 9.52
CA ILE A 98 6.49 1.12 10.60
C ILE A 98 5.11 0.76 10.04
N TRP A 99 4.70 1.39 8.94
CA TRP A 99 3.43 1.09 8.30
C TRP A 99 3.37 -0.36 7.80
N ALA A 100 4.39 -0.80 7.07
CA ALA A 100 4.44 -2.14 6.49
C ALA A 100 4.49 -3.25 7.55
N ALA A 101 5.26 -3.05 8.64
CA ALA A 101 5.31 -4.00 9.75
C ALA A 101 3.93 -4.14 10.44
N ARG A 102 3.24 -3.02 10.65
CA ARG A 102 1.89 -3.00 11.23
C ARG A 102 0.87 -3.66 10.31
N LEU A 103 0.81 -3.27 9.03
CA LEU A 103 -0.18 -3.77 8.10
C LEU A 103 0.04 -5.27 7.83
N GLY A 104 1.29 -5.67 7.59
CA GLY A 104 1.65 -7.06 7.32
C GLY A 104 1.34 -8.00 8.47
N SER A 105 1.69 -7.61 9.70
CA SER A 105 1.34 -8.40 10.88
C SER A 105 -0.17 -8.53 11.04
N PHE A 106 -0.91 -7.42 10.92
CA PHE A 106 -2.37 -7.44 11.03
C PHE A 106 -3.04 -8.35 9.99
N LEU A 107 -2.66 -8.24 8.72
CA LEU A 107 -3.23 -9.05 7.64
C LEU A 107 -2.86 -10.52 7.75
N PHE A 108 -1.59 -10.82 8.08
CA PHE A 108 -1.13 -12.20 8.25
C PHE A 108 -1.87 -12.91 9.39
N PHE A 109 -2.01 -12.26 10.54
CA PHE A 109 -2.78 -12.84 11.66
C PHE A 109 -4.25 -13.02 11.31
N ARG A 110 -4.84 -12.13 10.50
CA ARG A 110 -6.22 -12.27 10.03
C ARG A 110 -6.39 -13.50 9.15
N VAL A 111 -5.58 -13.66 8.11
CA VAL A 111 -5.70 -14.80 7.18
C VAL A 111 -5.47 -16.12 7.92
N ARG A 112 -4.55 -16.15 8.89
CA ARG A 112 -4.35 -17.33 9.73
C ARG A 112 -5.54 -17.65 10.65
N GLN A 113 -6.29 -16.65 11.08
CA GLN A 113 -7.51 -16.82 11.91
C GLN A 113 -8.74 -17.21 11.07
N ASP A 114 -8.91 -16.57 9.90
CA ASP A 114 -10.04 -16.79 9.01
C ASP A 114 -9.88 -18.10 8.18
N GLY A 115 -8.68 -18.69 8.16
CA GLY A 115 -8.38 -19.98 7.54
C GLY A 115 -8.07 -19.89 6.04
N SER A 116 -8.82 -19.08 5.28
CA SER A 116 -8.53 -18.77 3.89
C SER A 116 -9.15 -17.43 3.47
N ASP A 117 -8.68 -16.89 2.34
CA ASP A 117 -9.29 -15.74 1.69
C ASP A 117 -9.99 -16.20 0.40
N GLY A 118 -11.32 -16.31 0.46
CA GLY A 118 -12.13 -16.81 -0.65
C GLY A 118 -12.02 -16.02 -1.96
N ARG A 119 -11.35 -14.85 -1.97
CA ARG A 119 -10.98 -14.15 -3.22
C ARG A 119 -10.00 -14.96 -4.07
N PHE A 120 -9.18 -15.80 -3.44
CA PHE A 120 -8.11 -16.55 -4.09
C PHE A 120 -8.55 -17.94 -4.57
N ASP A 121 -9.71 -18.44 -4.16
CA ASP A 121 -10.19 -19.79 -4.49
C ASP A 121 -10.30 -20.02 -6.00
N ALA A 122 -10.76 -19.01 -6.75
CA ALA A 122 -10.83 -19.07 -8.21
C ALA A 122 -9.53 -18.65 -8.93
N ILE A 123 -8.53 -18.16 -8.19
CA ILE A 123 -7.28 -17.60 -8.72
C ILE A 123 -6.14 -18.63 -8.66
N LYS A 124 -5.91 -19.23 -7.48
CA LYS A 124 -4.79 -20.16 -7.20
C LYS A 124 -4.70 -21.37 -8.15
N PRO A 125 -5.82 -22.00 -8.57
CA PRO A 125 -5.76 -23.16 -9.44
C PRO A 125 -5.22 -22.84 -10.84
N VAL A 126 -5.35 -21.59 -11.29
CA VAL A 126 -4.92 -21.16 -12.62
C VAL A 126 -3.57 -20.45 -12.52
N PHE A 127 -2.49 -21.15 -12.90
CA PHE A 127 -1.10 -20.67 -12.83
C PHE A 127 -0.95 -19.22 -13.31
N THR A 128 -1.45 -18.91 -14.50
CA THR A 128 -1.30 -17.58 -15.11
C THR A 128 -2.07 -16.49 -14.37
N ARG A 129 -3.25 -16.78 -13.81
CA ARG A 129 -4.04 -15.82 -13.02
C ARG A 129 -3.36 -15.53 -11.69
N PHE A 130 -2.83 -16.57 -11.05
CA PHE A 130 -2.13 -16.41 -9.80
C PHE A 130 -0.82 -15.63 -10.00
N LEU A 131 -0.01 -15.98 -11.00
CA LEU A 131 1.21 -15.23 -11.35
C LEU A 131 0.92 -13.75 -11.66
N VAL A 132 -0.16 -13.45 -12.38
CA VAL A 132 -0.60 -12.06 -12.62
C VAL A 132 -0.91 -11.35 -11.30
N THR A 133 -1.53 -12.02 -10.34
CA THR A 133 -1.85 -11.44 -9.01
C THR A 133 -0.59 -11.07 -8.23
N TRP A 134 0.43 -11.94 -8.24
CA TRP A 134 1.75 -11.64 -7.64
C TRP A 134 2.51 -10.54 -8.40
N SER A 135 2.37 -10.48 -9.72
CA SER A 135 2.99 -9.41 -10.53
C SER A 135 2.33 -8.05 -10.29
N ILE A 136 1.01 -8.01 -10.12
CA ILE A 136 0.27 -6.81 -9.71
C ILE A 136 0.67 -6.39 -8.30
N GLN A 137 0.88 -7.33 -7.37
CA GLN A 137 1.38 -7.02 -6.04
C GLN A 137 2.77 -6.39 -6.08
N ALA A 138 3.71 -6.95 -6.86
CA ALA A 138 5.04 -6.39 -7.05
C ALA A 138 5.00 -4.94 -7.58
N LEU A 139 4.16 -4.70 -8.60
CA LEU A 139 3.94 -3.36 -9.13
C LEU A 139 3.33 -2.44 -8.06
N TRP A 140 2.31 -2.90 -7.36
CA TRP A 140 1.63 -2.13 -6.32
C TRP A 140 2.60 -1.68 -5.22
N VAL A 141 3.45 -2.58 -4.71
CA VAL A 141 4.46 -2.24 -3.70
C VAL A 141 5.41 -1.17 -4.24
N PHE A 142 5.92 -1.35 -5.46
CA PHE A 142 6.88 -0.44 -6.06
C PHE A 142 6.29 0.95 -6.33
N VAL A 143 5.13 1.03 -7.00
CA VAL A 143 4.48 2.31 -7.34
C VAL A 143 4.04 3.05 -6.08
N THR A 144 3.50 2.35 -5.09
CA THR A 144 3.12 2.96 -3.82
C THR A 144 4.35 3.54 -3.10
N SER A 145 5.50 2.87 -3.15
CA SER A 145 6.73 3.38 -2.53
C SER A 145 7.50 4.38 -3.38
N ALA A 146 7.12 4.60 -4.64
CA ALA A 146 7.96 5.26 -5.64
C ALA A 146 8.45 6.66 -5.21
N ALA A 147 7.58 7.50 -4.65
CA ALA A 147 7.94 8.83 -4.18
C ALA A 147 9.03 8.79 -3.11
N ALA A 148 8.89 7.90 -2.12
CA ALA A 148 9.86 7.72 -1.06
C ALA A 148 11.18 7.15 -1.58
N LEU A 149 11.13 6.08 -2.37
CA LEU A 149 12.34 5.45 -2.92
C LEU A 149 13.13 6.43 -3.80
N THR A 150 12.43 7.27 -4.57
CA THR A 150 13.06 8.29 -5.41
C THR A 150 13.71 9.37 -4.55
N ALA A 151 13.05 9.84 -3.49
CA ALA A 151 13.65 10.79 -2.57
C ALA A 151 14.85 10.24 -1.79
N ILE A 152 14.79 8.97 -1.34
CA ILE A 152 15.89 8.29 -0.63
C ILE A 152 17.12 8.15 -1.53
N THR A 153 16.91 7.88 -2.81
CA THR A 153 17.97 7.67 -3.80
C THR A 153 18.40 8.95 -4.51
N SER A 154 17.69 10.08 -4.36
CA SER A 154 18.04 11.33 -5.01
C SER A 154 19.42 11.81 -4.56
N THR A 155 20.23 12.31 -5.49
CA THR A 155 21.50 12.98 -5.16
C THR A 155 21.30 14.43 -4.74
N HIS A 156 20.14 15.02 -5.06
CA HIS A 156 19.75 16.36 -4.62
C HIS A 156 19.31 16.34 -3.15
N ARG A 157 19.80 17.30 -2.37
CA ARG A 157 19.56 17.39 -0.93
C ARG A 157 18.98 18.73 -0.57
N ALA A 158 18.01 18.72 0.33
CA ALA A 158 17.37 19.91 0.87
C ALA A 158 17.08 19.72 2.36
N PRO A 159 17.19 20.78 3.18
CA PRO A 159 16.87 20.71 4.60
C PRO A 159 15.40 20.28 4.81
N LEU A 160 15.09 19.83 6.02
CA LEU A 160 13.71 19.56 6.41
C LEU A 160 13.00 20.88 6.70
N GLU A 161 12.18 21.31 5.75
CA GLU A 161 11.36 22.51 5.87
C GLU A 161 9.96 22.18 6.43
N ALA A 162 9.15 23.22 6.67
CA ALA A 162 7.80 23.11 7.20
C ALA A 162 6.94 22.04 6.49
N VAL A 163 7.06 21.93 5.16
CA VAL A 163 6.33 20.93 4.35
C VAL A 163 6.61 19.50 4.79
N ALA A 164 7.86 19.18 5.16
CA ALA A 164 8.21 17.85 5.62
C ALA A 164 7.56 17.54 6.99
N TYR A 165 7.54 18.49 7.91
CA TYR A 165 6.88 18.31 9.20
C TYR A 165 5.36 18.15 9.06
N VAL A 166 4.72 18.93 8.17
CA VAL A 166 3.30 18.75 7.84
C VAL A 166 3.07 17.34 7.26
N GLY A 167 3.94 16.87 6.36
CA GLY A 167 3.88 15.53 5.81
C GLY A 167 3.99 14.43 6.87
N ILE A 168 4.91 14.57 7.83
CA ILE A 168 5.07 13.64 8.96
C ILE A 168 3.82 13.64 9.85
N CYS A 169 3.27 14.81 10.16
CA CYS A 169 2.03 14.92 10.93
C CYS A 169 0.85 14.27 10.19
N LEU A 170 0.74 14.50 8.88
CA LEU A 170 -0.30 13.89 8.05
C LEU A 170 -0.18 12.36 8.03
N TRP A 171 1.05 11.86 7.95
CA TRP A 171 1.34 10.43 8.07
C TRP A 171 0.92 9.86 9.42
N ALA A 172 1.29 10.53 10.51
CA ALA A 172 0.93 10.08 11.86
C ALA A 172 -0.59 10.05 12.07
N ILE A 173 -1.31 11.08 11.61
CA ILE A 173 -2.78 11.13 11.68
C ILE A 173 -3.39 9.99 10.86
N GLY A 174 -2.95 9.80 9.61
CA GLY A 174 -3.43 8.73 8.75
C GLY A 174 -3.21 7.35 9.36
N PHE A 175 -2.01 7.10 9.88
CA PHE A 175 -1.63 5.86 10.55
C PHE A 175 -2.48 5.59 11.81
N LEU A 176 -2.73 6.62 12.63
CA LEU A 176 -3.59 6.48 13.82
C LEU A 176 -5.04 6.18 13.46
N ILE A 177 -5.60 6.85 12.44
CA ILE A 177 -6.95 6.58 11.95
C ILE A 177 -7.06 5.12 11.50
N GLU A 178 -6.09 4.63 10.72
CA GLU A 178 -6.04 3.25 10.26
C GLU A 178 -5.99 2.25 11.43
N ILE A 179 -5.12 2.50 12.43
CA ILE A 179 -5.02 1.68 13.64
C ILE A 179 -6.35 1.62 14.40
N ILE A 180 -6.96 2.76 14.65
CA ILE A 180 -8.18 2.85 15.44
C ILE A 180 -9.35 2.19 14.69
N ALA A 181 -9.48 2.45 13.39
CA ALA A 181 -10.55 1.88 12.56
C ALA A 181 -10.50 0.35 12.53
N ASP A 182 -9.32 -0.23 12.31
CA ASP A 182 -9.14 -1.68 12.27
C ASP A 182 -9.36 -2.33 13.63
N ARG A 183 -8.88 -1.71 14.71
CA ARG A 183 -9.12 -2.19 16.08
C ARG A 183 -10.61 -2.18 16.41
N GLN A 184 -11.32 -1.09 16.11
CA GLN A 184 -12.76 -1.00 16.31
C GLN A 184 -13.51 -2.10 15.55
N LYS A 185 -13.17 -2.31 14.27
CA LYS A 185 -13.79 -3.37 13.45
C LYS A 185 -13.49 -4.77 13.99
N ARG A 186 -12.27 -5.02 14.45
CA ARG A 186 -11.88 -6.31 15.02
C ARG A 186 -12.62 -6.58 16.33
N SER A 187 -12.63 -5.61 17.24
CA SER A 187 -13.35 -5.72 18.52
C SER A 187 -14.86 -5.92 18.31
N PHE A 188 -15.46 -5.22 17.34
CA PHE A 188 -16.87 -5.41 16.99
C PHE A 188 -17.17 -6.84 16.54
N ARG A 189 -16.32 -7.41 15.66
CA ARG A 189 -16.46 -8.77 15.14
C ARG A 189 -16.20 -9.87 16.16
N ALA A 190 -15.39 -9.60 17.19
CA ALA A 190 -15.08 -10.56 18.23
C ALA A 190 -16.27 -10.87 19.16
N VAL A 191 -17.31 -10.02 19.15
CA VAL A 191 -18.52 -10.22 19.96
C VAL A 191 -19.50 -11.14 19.22
N PRO A 192 -19.87 -12.33 19.74
CA PRO A 192 -20.75 -13.27 19.04
C PRO A 192 -22.12 -12.69 18.67
N ALA A 193 -22.68 -11.80 19.49
CA ALA A 193 -23.94 -11.12 19.23
C ALA A 193 -23.92 -10.16 18.01
N ASN A 194 -22.73 -9.85 17.49
CA ASN A 194 -22.52 -9.06 16.29
C ASN A 194 -22.28 -9.92 15.04
N ALA A 195 -22.33 -11.26 15.16
CA ALA A 195 -22.24 -12.14 14.01
C ALA A 195 -23.29 -11.75 12.98
N GLY A 196 -22.86 -11.55 11.74
CA GLY A 196 -23.74 -11.11 10.65
C GLY A 196 -23.97 -9.61 10.56
N LYS A 197 -23.65 -8.80 11.58
CA LYS A 197 -23.94 -7.36 11.61
C LYS A 197 -22.82 -6.50 11.02
N PHE A 198 -23.10 -5.22 10.81
CA PHE A 198 -22.15 -4.20 10.37
C PHE A 198 -21.88 -3.18 11.48
N ILE A 199 -20.65 -2.67 11.53
CA ILE A 199 -20.22 -1.68 12.52
C ILE A 199 -20.68 -0.28 12.09
N VAL A 200 -21.23 0.48 13.03
CA VAL A 200 -21.71 1.86 12.83
C VAL A 200 -21.23 2.82 13.93
N THR A 201 -20.28 2.39 14.76
CA THR A 201 -19.78 3.14 15.93
C THR A 201 -18.31 3.51 15.77
N GLY A 202 -17.84 4.47 16.58
CA GLY A 202 -16.46 4.95 16.49
C GLY A 202 -16.20 5.69 15.18
N LEU A 203 -15.04 5.45 14.55
CA LEU A 203 -14.68 6.06 13.26
C LEU A 203 -15.61 5.61 12.12
N TRP A 204 -16.21 4.43 12.24
CA TRP A 204 -17.18 3.91 11.28
C TRP A 204 -18.49 4.70 11.28
N ALA A 205 -18.79 5.47 12.33
CA ALA A 205 -19.90 6.42 12.33
C ALA A 205 -19.61 7.69 11.51
N TRP A 206 -18.32 8.00 11.31
CA TRP A 206 -17.88 9.23 10.63
C TRP A 206 -17.63 9.02 9.14
N SER A 207 -17.18 7.83 8.76
CA SER A 207 -16.93 7.41 7.39
C SER A 207 -17.14 5.91 7.27
N ARG A 208 -17.60 5.44 6.11
CA ARG A 208 -17.79 4.00 5.86
C ARG A 208 -16.48 3.26 5.61
N HIS A 209 -15.41 3.97 5.23
CA HIS A 209 -14.09 3.40 4.99
C HIS A 209 -12.98 4.25 5.64
N PRO A 210 -13.00 4.42 6.98
CA PRO A 210 -12.07 5.31 7.67
C PRO A 210 -10.63 4.81 7.60
N ASN A 211 -10.42 3.49 7.57
CA ASN A 211 -9.10 2.89 7.39
C ASN A 211 -8.46 3.27 6.05
N TYR A 212 -9.23 3.28 4.94
CA TYR A 212 -8.72 3.72 3.64
C TYR A 212 -8.47 5.22 3.56
N PHE A 213 -9.26 6.02 4.29
CA PHE A 213 -8.94 7.44 4.44
C PHE A 213 -7.60 7.63 5.15
N GLY A 214 -7.35 6.87 6.22
CA GLY A 214 -6.06 6.85 6.91
C GLY A 214 -4.89 6.48 5.98
N GLU A 215 -5.05 5.42 5.19
CA GLU A 215 -4.06 4.97 4.22
C GLU A 215 -3.77 6.03 3.13
N ILE A 216 -4.79 6.73 2.64
CA ILE A 216 -4.60 7.83 1.68
C ILE A 216 -3.81 8.98 2.33
N LEU A 217 -4.17 9.39 3.54
CA LEU A 217 -3.49 10.48 4.25
C LEU A 217 -2.01 10.17 4.48
N LEU A 218 -1.68 8.93 4.84
CA LEU A 218 -0.29 8.58 5.11
C LEU A 218 0.58 8.55 3.86
N TRP A 219 0.06 8.09 2.72
CA TRP A 219 0.81 8.14 1.47
C TRP A 219 0.92 9.55 0.90
N LEU A 220 -0.07 10.42 1.14
CA LEU A 220 0.07 11.86 0.90
C LEU A 220 1.17 12.46 1.79
N GLY A 221 1.23 12.09 3.07
CA GLY A 221 2.28 12.52 3.99
C GLY A 221 3.68 12.12 3.52
N VAL A 222 3.86 10.87 3.08
CA VAL A 222 5.11 10.39 2.47
C VAL A 222 5.49 11.22 1.24
N ALA A 223 4.53 11.49 0.35
CA ALA A 223 4.77 12.30 -0.84
C ALA A 223 5.17 13.74 -0.49
N MET A 224 4.59 14.35 0.55
CA MET A 224 4.97 15.69 1.02
C MET A 224 6.40 15.74 1.57
N VAL A 225 6.83 14.70 2.29
CA VAL A 225 8.23 14.61 2.78
C VAL A 225 9.20 14.39 1.62
N ALA A 226 8.81 13.60 0.62
CA ALA A 226 9.62 13.32 -0.57
C ALA A 226 9.77 14.52 -1.51
N ALA A 227 8.67 15.21 -1.83
CA ALA A 227 8.57 16.17 -2.93
C ALA A 227 9.69 17.23 -3.01
N PRO A 228 10.16 17.86 -1.91
CA PRO A 228 11.13 18.95 -2.03
C PRO A 228 12.53 18.53 -2.52
N VAL A 229 12.85 17.24 -2.59
CA VAL A 229 14.12 16.74 -3.18
C VAL A 229 13.93 16.12 -4.57
N LEU A 230 12.70 16.11 -5.09
CA LEU A 230 12.39 15.60 -6.41
C LEU A 230 12.47 16.72 -7.44
N SER A 231 13.11 16.45 -8.58
CA SER A 231 13.21 17.40 -9.69
C SER A 231 13.16 16.70 -11.05
N GLY A 232 12.82 17.45 -12.12
CA GLY A 232 12.74 16.89 -13.47
C GLY A 232 11.80 15.69 -13.57
N TRP A 233 12.27 14.60 -14.17
CA TRP A 233 11.53 13.35 -14.32
C TRP A 233 11.29 12.61 -13.00
N GLN A 234 11.99 12.95 -11.92
CA GLN A 234 11.72 12.37 -10.60
C GLN A 234 10.30 12.67 -10.10
N LEU A 235 9.68 13.75 -10.58
CA LEU A 235 8.29 14.11 -10.25
C LEU A 235 7.27 13.05 -10.69
N VAL A 236 7.61 12.19 -11.67
CA VAL A 236 6.78 11.03 -12.06
C VAL A 236 6.53 10.11 -10.86
N SER A 237 7.46 10.01 -9.92
CA SER A 237 7.30 9.20 -8.72
C SER A 237 6.18 9.66 -7.78
N LEU A 238 5.71 10.92 -7.90
CA LEU A 238 4.54 11.46 -7.21
C LEU A 238 3.21 10.89 -7.76
N VAL A 239 3.26 10.00 -8.76
CA VAL A 239 2.12 9.14 -9.11
C VAL A 239 1.72 8.23 -7.94
N SER A 240 2.63 7.95 -7.00
CA SER A 240 2.43 7.11 -5.81
C SER A 240 1.11 7.39 -5.05
N PRO A 241 0.89 8.58 -4.47
CA PRO A 241 -0.36 8.86 -3.73
C PRO A 241 -1.60 8.85 -4.65
N LEU A 242 -1.48 9.27 -5.91
CA LEU A 242 -2.59 9.22 -6.87
C LEU A 242 -2.99 7.78 -7.20
N PHE A 243 -2.00 6.90 -7.33
CA PHE A 243 -2.17 5.48 -7.54
C PHE A 243 -2.90 4.84 -6.36
N VAL A 244 -2.50 5.13 -5.12
CA VAL A 244 -3.19 4.64 -3.90
C VAL A 244 -4.64 5.12 -3.87
N ILE A 245 -4.89 6.41 -4.11
CA ILE A 245 -6.24 6.99 -4.14
C ILE A 245 -7.09 6.29 -5.21
N LEU A 246 -6.60 6.17 -6.44
CA LEU A 246 -7.33 5.52 -7.54
C LEU A 246 -7.61 4.05 -7.23
N LEU A 247 -6.61 3.34 -6.73
CA LEU A 247 -6.70 1.92 -6.42
C LEU A 247 -7.71 1.64 -5.31
N LEU A 248 -7.77 2.45 -4.25
CA LEU A 248 -8.70 2.27 -3.15
C LEU A 248 -10.11 2.78 -3.45
N THR A 249 -10.26 3.79 -4.30
CA THR A 249 -11.57 4.42 -4.56
C THR A 249 -12.28 3.91 -5.80
N ARG A 250 -11.55 3.37 -6.80
CA ARG A 250 -12.12 3.02 -8.11
C ARG A 250 -11.88 1.58 -8.56
N VAL A 251 -10.71 1.02 -8.27
CA VAL A 251 -10.33 -0.30 -8.82
C VAL A 251 -10.58 -1.42 -7.82
N SER A 252 -10.08 -1.23 -6.60
CA SER A 252 -10.14 -2.16 -5.49
C SER A 252 -10.60 -1.43 -4.23
N GLY A 253 -10.54 -2.07 -3.07
CA GLY A 253 -10.92 -1.43 -1.81
C GLY A 253 -12.43 -1.13 -1.77
N ILE A 254 -12.80 0.15 -1.84
CA ILE A 254 -14.16 0.66 -1.60
C ILE A 254 -15.20 -0.01 -2.49
N PRO A 255 -15.09 -0.03 -3.84
CA PRO A 255 -16.16 -0.57 -4.69
C PRO A 255 -16.43 -2.05 -4.44
N LEU A 256 -15.38 -2.85 -4.21
CA LEU A 256 -15.49 -4.28 -3.93
C LEU A 256 -16.06 -4.56 -2.53
N LEU A 257 -15.79 -3.70 -1.55
CA LEU A 257 -16.35 -3.82 -0.21
C LEU A 257 -17.81 -3.38 -0.19
N GLU A 258 -18.13 -2.25 -0.81
CA GLU A 258 -19.50 -1.74 -0.95
C GLU A 258 -20.39 -2.74 -1.66
N ALA A 259 -19.95 -3.29 -2.80
CA ALA A 259 -20.73 -4.31 -3.52
C ALA A 259 -20.96 -5.58 -2.68
N ARG A 260 -19.99 -5.99 -1.86
CA ARG A 260 -20.14 -7.13 -0.94
C ARG A 260 -21.10 -6.82 0.21
N SER A 261 -21.00 -5.62 0.77
CA SER A 261 -21.90 -5.15 1.83
C SER A 261 -23.33 -5.00 1.32
N ASP A 262 -23.52 -4.49 0.10
CA ASP A 262 -24.84 -4.38 -0.53
C ASP A 262 -25.45 -5.74 -0.82
N LYS A 263 -24.66 -6.73 -1.27
CA LYS A 263 -25.14 -8.10 -1.43
C LYS A 263 -25.59 -8.74 -0.11
N ARG A 264 -24.93 -8.39 1.00
CA ARG A 264 -25.18 -8.99 2.31
C ARG A 264 -26.30 -8.30 3.10
N TRP A 265 -26.30 -6.97 3.09
CA TRP A 265 -27.14 -6.13 3.95
C TRP A 265 -28.03 -5.17 3.17
N GLY A 266 -28.01 -5.19 1.83
CA GLY A 266 -28.72 -4.23 1.00
C GLY A 266 -30.23 -4.22 1.18
N ALA A 267 -30.82 -5.33 1.63
CA ALA A 267 -32.25 -5.41 1.94
C ALA A 267 -32.60 -4.87 3.34
N GLU A 268 -31.61 -4.63 4.22
CA GLU A 268 -31.82 -4.20 5.60
C GLU A 268 -32.05 -2.68 5.67
N PRO A 269 -33.19 -2.20 6.22
CA PRO A 269 -33.47 -0.77 6.34
C PRO A 269 -32.42 -0.01 7.14
N GLU A 270 -31.86 -0.63 8.18
CA GLU A 270 -30.82 -0.04 9.02
C GLU A 270 -29.51 0.21 8.24
N TYR A 271 -29.12 -0.74 7.39
CA TYR A 271 -27.93 -0.61 6.54
C TYR A 271 -28.13 0.50 5.51
N GLN A 272 -29.30 0.57 4.89
CA GLN A 272 -29.61 1.65 3.94
C GLN A 272 -29.57 3.03 4.63
N ARG A 273 -30.14 3.15 5.83
CA ARG A 273 -30.07 4.37 6.63
C ARG A 273 -28.62 4.75 6.97
N TYR A 274 -27.80 3.78 7.36
CA TYR A 274 -26.37 4.00 7.62
C TYR A 274 -25.63 4.48 6.35
N LYS A 275 -25.88 3.82 5.22
CA LYS A 275 -25.27 4.13 3.92
C LYS A 275 -25.60 5.54 3.41
N GLN A 276 -26.83 6.00 3.64
CA GLN A 276 -27.30 7.33 3.27
C GLN A 276 -26.71 8.45 4.14
N ASN A 277 -26.55 8.20 5.45
CA ASN A 277 -26.13 9.23 6.40
C ASN A 277 -24.62 9.34 6.59
N THR A 278 -23.89 8.27 6.28
CA THR A 278 -22.44 8.16 6.51
C THR A 278 -21.69 8.33 5.19
N PRO A 279 -20.75 9.30 5.08
CA PRO A 279 -19.97 9.48 3.86
C PRO A 279 -19.09 8.26 3.58
N VAL A 280 -18.75 8.05 2.32
CA VAL A 280 -17.95 6.88 1.90
C VAL A 280 -16.53 6.93 2.46
N LEU A 281 -15.85 8.07 2.34
CA LEU A 281 -14.41 8.15 2.58
C LEU A 281 -14.03 9.29 3.53
N ILE A 282 -14.33 10.54 3.16
CA ILE A 282 -13.95 11.71 3.96
C ILE A 282 -14.81 11.75 5.23
N PRO A 283 -14.22 11.66 6.44
CA PRO A 283 -14.97 11.67 7.69
C PRO A 283 -15.81 12.93 7.86
N ARG A 284 -17.07 12.76 8.27
CA ARG A 284 -17.98 13.84 8.65
C ARG A 284 -18.61 13.50 10.01
N PRO A 285 -18.81 14.48 10.90
CA PRO A 285 -19.52 14.24 12.15
C PRO A 285 -20.88 13.54 11.90
N PRO A 286 -21.21 12.48 12.66
CA PRO A 286 -22.47 11.76 12.49
C PRO A 286 -23.65 12.67 12.84
N LYS A 287 -24.69 12.63 12.02
CA LYS A 287 -25.96 13.30 12.34
C LYS A 287 -26.63 12.52 13.47
N ARG A 288 -26.96 13.20 14.57
CA ARG A 288 -27.79 12.65 15.65
C ARG A 288 -29.19 12.33 15.13
#